data_AF-A0A672JHG6-F1
#
_entry.id   AF-A0A672JHG6-F1
#
_cell.length_a   1.000
_cell.length_b   1.000
_cell.length_c   1.000
_cell.angle_alpha   90.00
_cell.angle_beta   90.00
_cell.angle_gamma   90.00
#
_symmetry.space_group_name_H-M   'P 1'
#
loop_
_entity.id
_entity.type
_entity.pdbx_description
1 polymer ?
#
loop_
_entity_poly.entity_id
_entity_poly.type
_entity_poly.pdbx_seq_one_letter_code
_entity_poly.pdbx_strand_id
1 'polypeptide(L)'
;QKMLHRHASNSIPGPQKKLEQGITLVVDRYAFSGVAFTSAKPGFCLDWCMKSDVGLPKLDLVMFLEQSSAEAALRGHFGEERYETSVFQRLVQQKFEPLMKDESVNWQVINASQNVESVHLDIAGHSHEAINLAQDMPLGELWK
;
A
#
# COMPACT_ATOMS: atom_id res chain seq x y z
N GLN A 1 -9.36 27.30 -20.43
CA GLN A 1 -7.99 27.69 -20.85
C GLN A 1 -7.29 28.37 -19.67
N LYS A 2 -6.31 27.71 -19.05
CA LYS A 2 -5.39 28.36 -18.10
C LYS A 2 -3.97 27.95 -18.47
N MET A 3 -3.15 28.97 -18.65
CA MET A 3 -1.77 29.00 -19.13
C MET A 3 -0.83 28.59 -17.98
N LEU A 4 0.09 27.65 -18.24
CA LEU A 4 1.09 27.19 -17.27
C LEU A 4 2.39 27.99 -17.46
N HIS A 5 2.72 28.88 -16.53
CA HIS A 5 4.05 29.48 -16.45
C HIS A 5 5.01 28.51 -15.77
N ARG A 6 6.02 28.02 -16.50
CA ARG A 6 7.17 27.29 -15.93
C ARG A 6 8.12 28.29 -15.28
N HIS A 7 8.15 28.30 -13.95
CA HIS A 7 9.35 28.68 -13.20
C HIS A 7 9.96 27.41 -12.62
N ALA A 8 11.23 27.16 -12.91
CA ALA A 8 12.00 26.10 -12.27
C ALA A 8 12.15 26.44 -10.79
N SER A 9 11.31 25.83 -9.94
CA SER A 9 11.56 25.71 -8.51
C SER A 9 12.17 24.33 -8.28
N ASN A 10 13.14 24.24 -7.36
CA ASN A 10 13.80 23.00 -6.92
C ASN A 10 12.84 21.80 -6.93
N SER A 11 12.89 21.02 -8.02
CA SER A 11 11.96 19.92 -8.22
C SER A 11 12.36 18.79 -7.28
N ILE A 12 11.53 18.53 -6.26
CA ILE A 12 11.66 17.33 -5.43
C ILE A 12 11.75 16.14 -6.39
N PRO A 13 12.82 15.33 -6.34
CA PRO A 13 12.94 14.15 -7.19
C PRO A 13 11.70 13.27 -7.06
N GLY A 14 11.19 12.78 -8.19
CA GLY A 14 10.11 11.78 -8.18
C GLY A 14 10.53 10.52 -7.41
N PRO A 15 9.57 9.67 -6.99
CA PRO A 15 9.85 8.50 -6.14
C PRO A 15 10.99 7.62 -6.67
N GLN A 16 11.02 7.33 -7.97
CA GLN A 16 12.08 6.54 -8.62
C GLN A 16 13.47 7.13 -8.41
N LYS A 17 13.63 8.44 -8.63
CA LYS A 17 14.92 9.11 -8.48
C LYS A 17 15.41 9.13 -7.03
N LYS A 18 14.51 9.11 -6.04
CA LYS A 18 14.89 8.96 -4.62
C LYS A 18 15.40 7.55 -4.33
N LEU A 19 14.73 6.52 -4.84
CA LEU A 19 15.15 5.13 -4.71
C LEU A 19 16.53 4.92 -5.35
N GLU A 20 16.76 5.46 -6.55
CA GLU A 20 18.07 5.44 -7.24
C GLU A 20 19.19 6.14 -6.46
N GLN A 21 18.85 7.07 -5.56
CA GLN A 21 19.79 7.75 -4.67
C GLN A 21 20.07 6.97 -3.37
N GLY A 22 19.55 5.75 -3.25
CA GLY A 22 19.66 4.93 -2.05
C GLY A 22 18.74 5.37 -0.90
N ILE A 23 17.70 6.17 -1.20
CA ILE A 23 16.74 6.63 -0.19
C ILE A 23 15.58 5.64 -0.11
N THR A 24 15.39 5.01 1.05
CA THR A 24 14.20 4.20 1.35
C THR A 24 12.95 5.07 1.43
N LEU A 25 11.86 4.62 0.81
CA LEU A 25 10.56 5.29 0.85
C LEU A 25 9.56 4.46 1.65
N VAL A 26 8.98 5.06 2.69
CA VAL A 26 7.82 4.51 3.40
C VAL A 26 6.57 5.19 2.85
N VAL A 27 5.60 4.40 2.40
CA VAL A 27 4.41 4.91 1.72
C VAL A 27 3.16 4.39 2.43
N ASP A 28 2.29 5.30 2.85
CA ASP A 28 0.96 4.95 3.36
C ASP A 28 0.00 4.74 2.18
N ARG A 29 -0.36 3.47 1.96
CA ARG A 29 -1.14 2.94 0.83
C ARG A 29 -0.42 3.04 -0.52
N TYR A 30 -0.73 2.08 -1.38
CA TYR A 30 -0.22 2.02 -2.76
C TYR A 30 -1.24 1.36 -3.69
N ALA A 31 -0.81 0.91 -4.87
CA ALA A 31 -1.65 0.29 -5.91
C ALA A 31 -2.66 -0.75 -5.37
N PHE A 32 -2.23 -1.62 -4.45
CA PHE A 32 -3.10 -2.65 -3.85
C PHE A 32 -4.37 -2.08 -3.20
N SER A 33 -4.25 -0.93 -2.51
CA SER A 33 -5.43 -0.26 -1.94
C SER A 33 -6.36 0.26 -3.04
N GLY A 34 -5.82 0.86 -4.10
CA GLY A 34 -6.63 1.32 -5.24
C GLY A 34 -7.42 0.18 -5.88
N VAL A 35 -6.75 -0.95 -6.12
CA VAL A 35 -7.35 -2.16 -6.67
C VAL A 35 -8.42 -2.75 -5.75
N ALA A 36 -8.10 -2.95 -4.46
CA ALA A 36 -9.03 -3.55 -3.51
C ALA A 36 -10.29 -2.71 -3.31
N PHE A 37 -10.14 -1.38 -3.12
CA PHE A 37 -11.29 -0.49 -2.90
C PHE A 37 -12.15 -0.30 -4.15
N THR A 38 -11.54 -0.30 -5.34
CA THR A 38 -12.30 -0.13 -6.58
C THR A 38 -13.02 -1.42 -6.97
N SER A 39 -12.34 -2.58 -6.89
CA SER A 39 -12.95 -3.88 -7.20
C SER A 39 -13.98 -4.36 -6.17
N ALA A 40 -14.00 -3.76 -4.98
CA ALA A 40 -15.07 -3.96 -4.00
C ALA A 40 -16.40 -3.29 -4.43
N LYS A 41 -16.37 -2.36 -5.40
CA LYS A 41 -17.58 -1.74 -5.94
C LYS A 41 -18.21 -2.63 -7.01
N PRO A 42 -19.55 -2.65 -7.14
CA PRO A 42 -20.22 -3.39 -8.21
C PRO A 42 -19.73 -2.95 -9.60
N GLY A 43 -19.54 -3.92 -10.50
CA GLY A 43 -19.20 -3.67 -11.91
C GLY A 43 -17.70 -3.53 -12.22
N PHE A 44 -16.81 -3.69 -11.23
CA PHE A 44 -15.37 -3.63 -11.42
C PHE A 44 -14.72 -4.98 -11.09
N CYS A 45 -14.06 -5.62 -12.05
CA CYS A 45 -13.27 -6.83 -11.79
C CYS A 45 -11.84 -6.49 -11.35
N LEU A 46 -11.24 -7.38 -10.56
CA LEU A 46 -9.91 -7.19 -9.98
C LEU A 46 -8.85 -6.92 -11.06
N ASP A 47 -8.80 -7.77 -12.08
CA ASP A 47 -7.83 -7.69 -13.18
C ASP A 47 -7.92 -6.36 -13.95
N TRP A 48 -9.13 -5.82 -14.11
CA TRP A 48 -9.30 -4.52 -14.77
C TRP A 48 -8.75 -3.40 -13.91
N CYS A 49 -8.99 -3.43 -12.59
CA CYS A 49 -8.44 -2.45 -11.66
C CYS A 49 -6.91 -2.50 -11.59
N MET A 50 -6.29 -3.68 -11.73
CA MET A 50 -4.83 -3.81 -11.69
C MET A 50 -4.14 -3.13 -12.88
N LYS A 51 -4.78 -3.09 -14.04
CA LYS A 51 -4.18 -2.59 -15.29
C LYS A 51 -3.73 -1.13 -15.24
N SER A 52 -4.32 -0.28 -14.40
CA SER A 52 -3.93 1.13 -14.30
C SER A 52 -2.57 1.33 -13.62
N ASP A 53 -2.13 0.37 -12.82
CA ASP A 53 -0.94 0.48 -11.98
C ASP A 53 0.19 -0.49 -12.42
N VAL A 54 -0.01 -1.23 -13.52
CA VAL A 54 1.05 -2.06 -14.13
C VAL A 54 2.22 -1.17 -14.54
N GLY A 55 3.43 -1.59 -14.16
CA GLY A 55 4.67 -0.85 -14.46
C GLY A 55 5.04 0.22 -13.45
N LEU A 56 4.24 0.42 -12.38
CA LEU A 56 4.69 1.21 -11.24
C LEU A 56 5.94 0.58 -10.59
N PRO A 57 6.74 1.37 -9.85
CA PRO A 57 7.79 0.83 -9.00
C PRO A 57 7.28 -0.32 -8.12
N LYS A 58 7.89 -1.50 -8.28
CA LYS A 58 7.58 -2.67 -7.45
C LYS A 58 8.05 -2.41 -6.02
N LEU A 59 7.25 -2.87 -5.04
CA LEU A 59 7.61 -2.76 -3.63
C LEU A 59 8.43 -3.96 -3.17
N ASP A 60 9.48 -3.69 -2.39
CA ASP A 60 10.31 -4.73 -1.76
C ASP A 60 9.64 -5.34 -0.52
N LEU A 61 8.65 -4.65 0.06
CA LEU A 61 7.88 -5.07 1.22
C LEU A 61 6.50 -4.43 1.18
N VAL A 62 5.47 -5.22 1.48
CA VAL A 62 4.11 -4.73 1.72
C VAL A 62 3.61 -5.27 3.06
N MET A 63 3.33 -4.36 3.99
CA MET A 63 2.78 -4.70 5.29
C MET A 63 1.28 -4.49 5.30
N PHE A 64 0.53 -5.59 5.44
CA PHE A 64 -0.92 -5.56 5.63
C PHE A 64 -1.24 -5.58 7.12
N LEU A 65 -1.70 -4.44 7.64
CA LEU A 65 -2.08 -4.29 9.03
C LEU A 65 -3.48 -4.89 9.23
N GLU A 66 -3.52 -6.13 9.70
CA GLU A 66 -4.76 -6.84 9.98
C GLU A 66 -5.36 -6.38 11.31
N GLN A 67 -6.64 -6.05 11.27
CA GLN A 67 -7.41 -5.67 12.46
C GLN A 67 -8.84 -6.16 12.30
N SER A 68 -9.44 -6.65 13.40
CA SER A 68 -10.85 -7.02 13.36
C SER A 68 -11.75 -5.78 13.22
N SER A 69 -12.92 -5.95 12.59
CA SER A 69 -13.92 -4.87 12.51
C SER A 69 -14.41 -4.42 13.89
N ALA A 70 -14.39 -5.32 14.89
CA ALA A 70 -14.77 -5.01 16.26
C ALA A 70 -13.77 -4.03 16.91
N GLU A 71 -12.47 -4.26 16.71
CA GLU A 71 -11.42 -3.38 17.24
C GLU A 71 -11.34 -2.05 16.50
N ALA A 72 -11.64 -2.04 15.19
CA ALA A 72 -11.75 -0.80 14.42
C ALA A 72 -12.83 0.14 14.97
N ALA A 73 -13.99 -0.42 15.34
CA ALA A 73 -15.07 0.35 15.91
C ALA A 73 -14.73 0.96 17.28
N LEU A 74 -13.78 0.37 18.02
CA LEU A 74 -13.36 0.87 19.34
C LEU A 74 -12.42 2.09 19.27
N ARG A 75 -11.76 2.34 18.12
CA ARG A 75 -10.79 3.44 17.98
C ARG A 75 -11.42 4.82 17.80
N GLY A 76 -12.77 4.92 17.83
CA GLY A 76 -13.52 6.15 17.60
C GLY A 76 -13.56 6.53 16.11
N HIS A 77 -14.58 7.30 15.71
CA HIS A 77 -14.78 7.80 14.33
C HIS A 77 -15.09 6.75 13.23
N PHE A 78 -15.10 5.45 13.53
CA PHE A 78 -15.49 4.43 12.55
C PHE A 78 -16.94 4.64 12.07
N GLY A 79 -17.10 4.91 10.78
CA GLY A 79 -18.40 5.13 10.13
C GLY A 79 -18.65 6.59 9.74
N GLU A 80 -17.69 7.49 10.01
CA GLU A 80 -17.76 8.89 9.60
C GLU A 80 -17.29 9.07 8.15
N GLU A 81 -16.38 8.23 7.66
CA GLU A 81 -15.92 8.28 6.27
C GLU A 81 -16.72 7.41 5.31
N ARG A 82 -16.73 7.79 4.03
CA ARG A 82 -17.51 7.18 2.94
C ARG A 82 -17.38 5.65 2.84
N TYR A 83 -16.24 5.09 3.22
CA TYR A 83 -15.95 3.66 3.07
C TYR A 83 -15.95 2.89 4.39
N GLU A 84 -16.25 3.53 5.52
CA GLU A 84 -16.19 2.91 6.86
C GLU A 84 -17.49 2.21 7.25
N THR A 85 -18.09 1.49 6.30
CA THR A 85 -19.17 0.56 6.63
C THR A 85 -18.61 -0.84 6.79
N SER A 86 -19.05 -1.57 7.81
CA SER A 86 -18.58 -2.93 8.10
C SER A 86 -18.75 -3.89 6.91
N VAL A 87 -19.82 -3.70 6.11
CA VAL A 87 -20.08 -4.45 4.89
C VAL A 87 -19.03 -4.15 3.82
N PHE A 88 -18.77 -2.86 3.54
CA PHE A 88 -17.81 -2.49 2.51
C PHE A 88 -16.38 -2.85 2.89
N GLN A 89 -15.99 -2.66 4.16
CA GLN A 89 -14.67 -3.06 4.66
C GLN A 89 -14.44 -4.57 4.53
N ARG A 90 -15.47 -5.40 4.78
CA ARG A 90 -15.38 -6.85 4.55
C ARG A 90 -15.16 -7.18 3.07
N LEU A 91 -15.86 -6.49 2.16
CA LEU A 91 -15.65 -6.67 0.72
C LEU A 91 -14.23 -6.28 0.32
N VAL A 92 -13.72 -5.16 0.82
CA VAL A 92 -12.34 -4.72 0.57
C VAL A 92 -11.33 -5.75 1.07
N GLN A 93 -11.52 -6.29 2.28
CA GLN A 93 -10.66 -7.35 2.83
C GLN A 93 -10.65 -8.59 1.92
N GLN A 94 -11.80 -9.04 1.43
CA GLN A 94 -11.90 -10.15 0.48
C GLN A 94 -11.19 -9.86 -0.85
N LYS A 95 -11.03 -8.59 -1.25
CA LYS A 95 -10.26 -8.22 -2.45
C LYS A 95 -8.75 -8.19 -2.21
N PHE A 96 -8.30 -8.02 -0.97
CA PHE A 96 -6.88 -8.17 -0.63
C PHE A 96 -6.42 -9.63 -0.66
N GLU A 97 -7.27 -10.59 -0.28
CA GLU A 97 -6.92 -12.03 -0.28
C GLU A 97 -6.25 -12.53 -1.57
N PRO A 98 -6.78 -12.31 -2.80
CA PRO A 98 -6.09 -12.71 -4.02
C PRO A 98 -4.84 -11.89 -4.32
N LEU A 99 -4.78 -10.61 -3.93
CA LEU A 99 -3.59 -9.76 -4.13
C LEU A 99 -2.42 -10.21 -3.27
N MET A 100 -2.70 -10.70 -2.06
CA MET A 100 -1.70 -11.23 -1.12
C MET A 100 -1.14 -12.60 -1.55
N LYS A 101 -1.72 -13.24 -2.56
CA LYS A 101 -1.19 -14.49 -3.16
C LYS A 101 -0.14 -14.21 -4.24
N ASP A 102 0.13 -12.94 -4.56
CA ASP A 102 1.19 -12.57 -5.48
C ASP A 102 2.56 -12.82 -4.84
N GLU A 103 3.16 -13.97 -5.14
CA GLU A 103 4.48 -14.39 -4.66
C GLU A 103 5.61 -13.49 -5.15
N SER A 104 5.36 -12.65 -6.16
CA SER A 104 6.38 -11.70 -6.62
C SER A 104 6.60 -10.58 -5.60
N VAL A 105 5.69 -10.37 -4.65
CA VAL A 105 5.75 -9.31 -3.65
C VAL A 105 5.90 -9.91 -2.26
N ASN A 106 6.82 -9.36 -1.46
CA ASN A 106 7.02 -9.77 -0.08
C ASN A 106 5.90 -9.20 0.81
N TRP A 107 4.86 -9.98 1.03
CA TRP A 107 3.75 -9.62 1.92
C TRP A 107 4.03 -10.03 3.37
N GLN A 108 3.82 -9.11 4.30
CA GLN A 108 3.86 -9.36 5.74
C GLN A 108 2.53 -8.95 6.37
N VAL A 109 1.90 -9.85 7.11
CA VAL A 109 0.66 -9.56 7.84
C VAL A 109 1.02 -9.17 9.26
N ILE A 110 0.71 -7.92 9.61
CA ILE A 110 1.01 -7.36 10.93
C ILE A 110 -0.28 -7.35 11.74
N ASN A 111 -0.25 -7.96 12.93
CA ASN A 111 -1.38 -7.91 13.86
C ASN A 111 -1.49 -6.50 14.46
N ALA A 112 -2.38 -5.68 13.92
CA ALA A 112 -2.58 -4.30 14.32
C ALA A 112 -3.45 -4.14 15.58
N SER A 113 -3.93 -5.23 16.18
CA SER A 113 -4.71 -5.22 17.42
C SER A 113 -3.86 -5.06 18.68
N GLN A 114 -2.53 -5.15 18.56
CA GLN A 114 -1.60 -4.92 19.66
C GLN A 114 -1.48 -3.43 20.00
N ASN A 115 -0.73 -3.11 21.06
CA ASN A 115 -0.38 -1.72 21.36
C ASN A 115 0.57 -1.14 20.29
N VAL A 116 0.64 0.18 20.21
CA VAL A 116 1.40 0.91 19.19
C VAL A 116 2.89 0.54 19.20
N GLU A 117 3.48 0.33 20.37
CA GLU A 117 4.91 0.02 20.51
C GLU A 117 5.22 -1.38 19.95
N SER A 118 4.38 -2.37 20.23
CA SER A 118 4.54 -3.72 19.70
C SER A 118 4.36 -3.75 18.18
N VAL A 119 3.35 -3.05 17.65
CA VAL A 119 3.15 -2.93 16.18
C VAL A 119 4.33 -2.21 15.53
N HIS A 120 4.86 -1.16 16.17
CA HIS A 120 6.02 -0.44 15.69
C HIS A 120 7.27 -1.32 15.60
N LEU A 121 7.55 -2.12 16.65
CA LEU A 121 8.69 -3.03 16.66
C LEU A 121 8.61 -4.07 15.54
N ASP A 122 7.41 -4.60 15.29
CA ASP A 122 7.16 -5.58 14.22
C ASP A 122 7.43 -4.97 12.83
N ILE A 123 6.83 -3.80 12.57
CA ILE A 123 7.06 -3.01 11.34
C ILE A 123 8.55 -2.69 11.16
N ALA A 124 9.24 -2.26 12.23
CA ALA A 124 10.64 -1.89 12.17
C ALA A 124 11.53 -3.11 11.83
N GLY A 125 11.26 -4.27 12.44
CA GLY A 125 11.97 -5.51 12.17
C GLY A 125 11.90 -5.90 10.70
N HIS A 126 10.68 -6.02 10.16
CA HIS A 126 10.48 -6.34 8.74
C HIS A 126 11.05 -5.28 7.80
N SER A 127 10.95 -4.01 8.15
CA SER A 127 11.52 -2.91 7.35
C SER A 127 13.05 -3.01 7.26
N HIS A 128 13.72 -3.28 8.38
CA HIS A 128 15.18 -3.45 8.39
C HIS A 128 15.64 -4.63 7.53
N GLU A 129 14.95 -5.77 7.63
CA GLU A 129 15.23 -6.95 6.79
C GLU A 129 15.05 -6.63 5.30
N ALA A 130 13.94 -5.98 4.93
CA ALA A 130 13.66 -5.61 3.55
C ALA A 130 14.69 -4.61 2.98
N ILE A 131 15.08 -3.60 3.76
CA ILE A 131 16.12 -2.64 3.35
C ILE A 131 17.43 -3.36 3.06
N ASN A 132 17.83 -4.30 3.92
CA ASN A 132 19.08 -5.06 3.72
C ASN A 132 19.04 -5.95 2.48
N LEU A 133 17.91 -6.62 2.23
CA LEU A 133 17.74 -7.47 1.05
C LEU A 133 17.72 -6.65 -0.25
N ALA A 134 17.15 -5.44 -0.22
CA ALA A 134 16.96 -4.60 -1.41
C ALA A 134 18.21 -3.82 -1.85
N GLN A 135 19.26 -3.72 -1.02
CA GLN A 135 20.44 -2.87 -1.28
C GLN A 135 21.06 -3.06 -2.68
N ASP A 136 21.15 -4.31 -3.14
CA ASP A 136 21.79 -4.68 -4.40
C ASP A 136 20.80 -5.18 -5.46
N MET A 137 19.49 -5.06 -5.21
CA MET A 137 18.46 -5.49 -6.15
C MET A 137 18.04 -4.33 -7.07
N PRO A 138 17.89 -4.58 -8.38
CA PRO A 138 17.35 -3.56 -9.28
C PRO A 138 15.87 -3.30 -8.96
N LEU A 139 15.44 -2.05 -9.13
CA LEU A 139 14.03 -1.68 -8.97
C LEU A 139 13.17 -2.42 -10.00
N GLY A 140 12.25 -3.24 -9.51
CA GLY A 140 11.31 -3.98 -10.36
C GLY A 140 10.11 -3.15 -10.83
N GLU A 141 9.33 -3.75 -11.71
CA GLU A 141 8.05 -3.24 -12.19
C GLU A 141 6.90 -4.07 -11.61
N LEU A 142 5.85 -3.41 -11.11
CA LEU A 142 4.69 -4.06 -10.51
C LEU A 142 3.80 -4.72 -11.58
N TRP A 143 3.41 -5.98 -11.34
CA TRP A 143 2.52 -6.79 -12.20
C TRP A 143 2.95 -6.92 -13.67
N LYS A 144 4.26 -7.10 -13.88
CA LYS A 144 4.87 -7.26 -15.21
C LYS A 144 5.75 -8.49 -15.28
#